data_AF-A0A382FNC5-F1
#
_entry.id   AF-A0A382FNC5-F1
#
_cell.length_a   1.000
_cell.length_b   1.000
_cell.length_c   1.000
_cell.angle_alpha   90.00
_cell.angle_beta   90.00
_cell.angle_gamma   90.00
#
_symmetry.space_group_name_H-M   'P 1'
#
loop_
_entity.id
_entity.type
_entity.pdbx_description
1 polymer ?
#
loop_
_entity_poly.entity_id
_entity_poly.type
_entity_poly.pdbx_seq_one_letter_code
_entity_poly.pdbx_strand_id
1 'polypeptide(L)'
;MKLFTLSFISAIYLSLAEGITLQSVFDAAEPENGYDKYLVLEQNMIYTGEVGVYEGSVFIEGNGAIVDLNEGLGIWVYAEEAYPANLDIEFVTIINGGYNALTFNGTATGNISNCNFISNLFGIQIMDYVNISVKNCNFIDNSQYGIAVRGTTATLDEINHSNFWENGLGCGGYNENC
;
A
#
# COMPACT_ATOMS: atom_id res chain seq x y z
N MET A 1 -17.06 -10.72 -42.81
CA MET A 1 -17.09 -9.32 -42.29
C MET A 1 -17.78 -9.21 -40.95
N LYS A 2 -19.08 -9.48 -40.80
CA LYS A 2 -19.82 -9.29 -39.52
C LYS A 2 -19.21 -10.02 -38.30
N LEU A 3 -18.79 -11.29 -38.43
CA LEU A 3 -18.12 -12.00 -37.31
C LEU A 3 -16.76 -11.39 -36.96
N PHE A 4 -15.95 -11.04 -37.97
CA PHE A 4 -14.63 -10.43 -37.77
C PHE A 4 -14.73 -9.08 -37.06
N THR A 5 -15.72 -8.26 -37.42
CA THR A 5 -15.98 -6.97 -36.76
C THR A 5 -16.46 -7.17 -35.33
N LEU A 6 -17.28 -8.19 -35.06
CA LEU A 6 -17.76 -8.51 -33.71
C LEU A 6 -16.62 -9.02 -32.80
N SER A 7 -15.75 -9.89 -33.32
CA SER A 7 -14.55 -10.38 -32.62
C SER A 7 -13.58 -9.23 -32.30
N PHE A 8 -13.41 -8.29 -33.23
CA PHE A 8 -12.52 -7.14 -33.06
C PHE A 8 -13.07 -6.15 -32.02
N ILE A 9 -14.38 -5.90 -32.04
CA ILE A 9 -15.06 -5.07 -31.05
C ILE A 9 -14.98 -5.71 -29.65
N SER A 10 -15.24 -7.01 -29.53
CA SER A 10 -15.10 -7.73 -28.25
C SER A 10 -13.67 -7.68 -27.71
N ALA A 11 -12.65 -7.84 -28.55
CA ALA A 11 -11.25 -7.76 -28.12
C ALA A 11 -10.89 -6.36 -27.57
N ILE A 12 -11.40 -5.29 -28.19
CA ILE A 12 -11.20 -3.91 -27.71
C ILE A 12 -11.89 -3.68 -26.36
N TYR A 13 -13.11 -4.21 -26.16
CA TYR A 13 -13.81 -4.10 -24.88
C TYR A 13 -13.14 -4.89 -23.75
N LEU A 14 -12.53 -6.04 -24.07
CA LEU A 14 -11.75 -6.83 -23.10
C LEU A 14 -10.47 -6.09 -22.67
N SER A 15 -9.76 -5.43 -23.59
CA SER A 15 -8.57 -4.61 -23.23
C SER A 15 -8.91 -3.33 -22.46
N LEU A 16 -10.13 -2.81 -22.58
CA LEU A 16 -10.61 -1.65 -21.81
C LEU A 16 -11.22 -2.06 -20.45
N ALA A 17 -11.37 -3.36 -20.19
CA ALA A 17 -11.87 -3.89 -18.94
C ALA A 17 -10.74 -4.22 -17.94
N GLU A 18 -9.48 -4.18 -18.37
CA GLU A 18 -8.34 -4.23 -17.46
C GLU A 18 -8.28 -2.90 -16.71
N GLY A 19 -8.55 -2.94 -15.40
CA GLY A 19 -8.49 -1.75 -14.55
C GLY A 19 -7.09 -1.12 -14.57
N ILE A 20 -7.00 0.16 -14.20
CA ILE A 20 -5.70 0.82 -14.09
C ILE A 20 -4.94 0.16 -12.92
N THR A 21 -3.71 -0.26 -13.17
CA THR A 21 -2.89 -0.88 -12.13
C THR A 21 -2.11 0.17 -11.37
N LEU A 22 -1.89 -0.05 -10.07
CA LEU A 22 -1.02 0.83 -9.29
C LEU A 22 0.40 0.88 -9.87
N GLN A 23 0.90 -0.27 -10.36
CA GLN A 23 2.20 -0.37 -11.04
C GLN A 23 2.27 0.54 -12.28
N SER A 24 1.22 0.62 -13.09
CA SER A 24 1.23 1.51 -14.28
C SER A 24 1.36 2.99 -13.91
N VAL A 25 0.76 3.40 -12.78
CA VAL A 25 0.92 4.77 -12.26
C VAL A 25 2.32 4.97 -11.72
N PHE A 26 2.85 4.00 -10.97
CA PHE A 26 4.21 4.02 -10.45
C PHE A 26 5.25 4.14 -11.57
N ASP A 27 5.12 3.36 -12.65
CA ASP A 27 6.04 3.36 -13.78
C ASP A 27 6.03 4.71 -14.50
N ALA A 28 4.85 5.33 -14.63
CA ALA A 28 4.66 6.64 -15.26
C ALA A 28 4.99 7.83 -14.33
N ALA A 29 5.16 7.60 -13.02
CA ALA A 29 5.42 8.67 -12.07
C ALA A 29 6.81 9.28 -12.27
N GLU A 30 6.84 10.61 -12.33
CA GLU A 30 8.04 11.43 -12.45
C GLU A 30 8.44 11.99 -11.08
N PRO A 31 9.69 12.48 -10.94
CA PRO A 31 10.14 13.14 -9.71
C PRO A 31 9.40 14.47 -9.46
N GLU A 32 8.93 14.69 -8.24
CA GLU A 32 8.30 15.95 -7.81
C GLU A 32 8.42 16.15 -6.29
N ASN A 33 8.45 17.39 -5.82
CA ASN A 33 8.47 17.76 -4.39
C ASN A 33 9.60 17.11 -3.56
N GLY A 34 10.71 16.73 -4.21
CA GLY A 34 11.86 16.09 -3.56
C GLY A 34 11.76 14.56 -3.47
N TYR A 35 10.72 13.96 -4.04
CA TYR A 35 10.60 12.52 -4.22
C TYR A 35 11.11 12.11 -5.60
N ASP A 36 11.72 10.94 -5.68
CA ASP A 36 12.16 10.33 -6.94
C ASP A 36 10.97 9.87 -7.78
N LYS A 37 9.87 9.48 -7.12
CA LYS A 37 8.56 9.24 -7.77
C LYS A 37 7.44 9.86 -6.96
N TYR A 38 6.64 10.68 -7.63
CA TYR A 38 5.44 11.30 -7.06
C TYR A 38 4.19 10.78 -7.78
N LEU A 39 3.45 9.90 -7.12
CA LEU A 39 2.24 9.28 -7.66
C LEU A 39 1.03 10.10 -7.23
N VAL A 40 0.26 10.59 -8.20
CA VAL A 40 -1.04 11.22 -7.95
C VAL A 40 -2.14 10.28 -8.40
N LEU A 41 -2.89 9.73 -7.45
CA LEU A 41 -4.06 8.92 -7.74
C LEU A 41 -5.27 9.81 -7.98
N GLU A 42 -6.15 9.40 -8.89
CA GLU A 42 -7.38 10.12 -9.19
C GLU A 42 -8.46 9.81 -8.13
N GLN A 43 -9.18 10.84 -7.70
CA GLN A 43 -10.27 10.69 -6.73
C GLN A 43 -11.37 9.76 -7.26
N ASN A 44 -11.90 8.91 -6.39
CA ASN A 44 -12.95 7.91 -6.68
C ASN A 44 -12.54 6.84 -7.72
N MET A 45 -11.25 6.69 -8.02
CA MET A 45 -10.75 5.59 -8.82
C MET A 45 -10.39 4.38 -7.97
N ILE A 46 -10.53 3.20 -8.59
CA ILE A 46 -10.04 1.93 -8.05
C ILE A 46 -8.85 1.51 -8.89
N TYR A 47 -7.69 1.46 -8.27
CA TYR A 47 -6.48 0.90 -8.83
C TYR A 47 -6.34 -0.55 -8.39
N THR A 48 -5.80 -1.41 -9.25
CA THR A 48 -5.57 -2.81 -8.91
C THR A 48 -4.10 -3.14 -8.79
N GLY A 49 -3.77 -4.13 -7.97
CA GLY A 49 -2.43 -4.70 -7.88
C GLY A 49 -1.49 -3.96 -6.92
N GLU A 50 -0.23 -4.32 -7.00
CA GLU A 50 0.82 -4.04 -6.02
C GLU A 50 1.97 -3.22 -6.59
N VAL A 51 2.81 -2.66 -5.71
CA VAL A 51 4.01 -1.91 -6.08
C VAL A 51 5.13 -2.22 -5.09
N GLY A 52 6.34 -2.27 -5.62
CA GLY A 52 7.57 -2.47 -4.86
C GLY A 52 8.51 -1.27 -4.91
N VAL A 53 9.04 -0.87 -3.76
CA VAL A 53 10.06 0.19 -3.65
C VAL A 53 11.33 -0.43 -3.08
N TYR A 54 12.37 -0.53 -3.91
CA TYR A 54 13.69 -1.07 -3.54
C TYR A 54 14.78 -0.01 -3.39
N GLU A 55 14.54 1.21 -3.85
CA GLU A 55 15.48 2.34 -3.78
C GLU A 55 14.71 3.64 -4.01
N GLY A 56 15.21 4.71 -3.41
CA GLY A 56 14.72 6.06 -3.63
C GLY A 56 13.55 6.45 -2.72
N SER A 57 13.09 7.67 -2.91
CA SER A 57 12.00 8.28 -2.15
C SER A 57 10.73 8.33 -2.98
N VAL A 58 9.64 7.74 -2.47
CA VAL A 58 8.36 7.64 -3.18
C VAL A 58 7.27 8.33 -2.37
N PHE A 59 6.46 9.14 -3.03
CA PHE A 59 5.22 9.67 -2.47
C PHE A 59 4.00 9.14 -3.21
N ILE A 60 2.98 8.73 -2.47
CA ILE A 60 1.66 8.38 -3.02
C ILE A 60 0.61 9.34 -2.45
N GLU A 61 0.17 10.27 -3.31
CA GLU A 61 -0.97 11.14 -3.07
C GLU A 61 -2.26 10.41 -3.48
N GLY A 62 -2.97 9.85 -2.51
CA GLY A 62 -4.11 8.97 -2.77
C GLY A 62 -5.38 9.68 -3.22
N ASN A 63 -5.60 10.95 -2.85
CA ASN A 63 -6.82 11.73 -3.19
C ASN A 63 -8.16 11.01 -2.94
N GLY A 64 -8.21 10.10 -1.95
CA GLY A 64 -9.39 9.28 -1.63
C GLY A 64 -9.60 8.08 -2.55
N ALA A 65 -8.63 7.73 -3.39
CA ALA A 65 -8.66 6.54 -4.23
C ALA A 65 -8.63 5.25 -3.41
N ILE A 66 -9.04 4.16 -4.07
CA ILE A 66 -8.95 2.80 -3.55
C ILE A 66 -7.86 2.05 -4.31
N VAL A 67 -7.01 1.33 -3.59
CA VAL A 67 -6.11 0.32 -4.13
C VAL A 67 -6.65 -1.04 -3.71
N ASP A 68 -7.16 -1.79 -4.66
CA ASP A 68 -7.56 -3.18 -4.49
C ASP A 68 -6.39 -4.11 -4.84
N LEU A 69 -5.82 -4.74 -3.81
CA LEU A 69 -4.67 -5.62 -3.98
C LEU A 69 -5.01 -6.93 -4.67
N ASN A 70 -6.30 -7.26 -4.80
CA ASN A 70 -6.78 -8.47 -5.47
C ASN A 70 -6.05 -9.74 -4.98
N GLU A 71 -6.00 -9.91 -3.66
CA GLU A 71 -5.29 -10.99 -2.95
C GLU A 71 -3.75 -11.00 -3.14
N GLY A 72 -3.17 -9.88 -3.59
CA GLY A 72 -1.73 -9.70 -3.78
C GLY A 72 -0.91 -9.57 -2.48
N LEU A 73 0.39 -9.36 -2.64
CA LEU A 73 1.38 -9.24 -1.55
C LEU A 73 1.36 -7.86 -0.86
N GLY A 74 0.76 -6.87 -1.50
CA GLY A 74 0.68 -5.49 -0.99
C GLY A 74 1.71 -4.55 -1.57
N ILE A 75 1.71 -3.32 -1.08
CA ILE A 75 2.78 -2.37 -1.37
C ILE A 75 3.93 -2.64 -0.40
N TRP A 76 5.13 -2.87 -0.91
CA TRP A 76 6.27 -3.22 -0.07
C TRP A 76 7.47 -2.32 -0.34
N VAL A 77 8.19 -2.03 0.74
CA VAL A 77 9.37 -1.17 0.77
C VAL A 77 10.49 -1.95 1.43
N TYR A 78 11.59 -2.13 0.72
CA TYR A 78 12.78 -2.77 1.25
C TYR A 78 13.96 -1.82 1.04
N ALA A 79 14.70 -1.54 2.11
CA ALA A 79 15.89 -0.71 2.05
C ALA A 79 17.07 -1.40 2.73
N GLU A 80 18.27 -1.05 2.28
CA GLU A 80 19.52 -1.34 2.99
C GLU A 80 20.44 -0.12 2.96
N GLU A 81 21.53 -0.13 3.71
CA GLU A 81 22.40 1.06 3.88
C GLU A 81 22.91 1.64 2.54
N ALA A 82 23.20 0.77 1.57
CA ALA A 82 23.65 1.18 0.24
C ALA A 82 22.50 1.62 -0.69
N TYR A 83 21.27 1.21 -0.40
CA TYR A 83 20.08 1.45 -1.21
C TYR A 83 18.93 1.89 -0.30
N PRO A 84 18.94 3.17 0.15
CA PRO A 84 17.89 3.69 0.99
C PRO A 84 16.56 3.72 0.21
N ALA A 85 15.47 3.34 0.88
CA ALA A 85 14.13 3.42 0.33
C ALA A 85 13.17 4.07 1.33
N ASN A 86 12.30 4.94 0.82
CA ASN A 86 11.27 5.64 1.58
C ASN A 86 9.92 5.56 0.84
N LEU A 87 8.84 5.40 1.61
CA LEU A 87 7.49 5.57 1.13
C LEU A 87 6.68 6.44 2.08
N ASP A 88 6.30 7.60 1.58
CA ASP A 88 5.30 8.46 2.20
C ASP A 88 3.97 8.30 1.44
N ILE A 89 2.87 8.14 2.16
CA ILE A 89 1.58 7.82 1.56
C ILE A 89 0.44 8.46 2.34
N GLU A 90 -0.49 9.08 1.60
CA GLU A 90 -1.66 9.70 2.22
C GLU A 90 -2.96 9.58 1.44
N PHE A 91 -4.07 9.71 2.16
CA PHE A 91 -5.42 9.77 1.60
C PHE A 91 -5.78 8.60 0.68
N VAL A 92 -5.36 7.38 1.01
CA VAL A 92 -5.68 6.17 0.22
C VAL A 92 -6.42 5.13 1.06
N THR A 93 -7.30 4.36 0.44
CA THR A 93 -7.89 3.15 1.02
C THR A 93 -7.28 1.92 0.35
N ILE A 94 -6.62 1.05 1.11
CA ILE A 94 -6.00 -0.18 0.60
C ILE A 94 -6.78 -1.39 1.11
N ILE A 95 -7.22 -2.25 0.17
CA ILE A 95 -8.13 -3.35 0.45
C ILE A 95 -7.68 -4.68 -0.14
N ASN A 96 -8.25 -5.76 0.42
CA ASN A 96 -8.20 -7.13 -0.13
C ASN A 96 -6.78 -7.67 -0.35
N GLY A 97 -5.83 -7.32 0.52
CA GLY A 97 -4.51 -7.93 0.53
C GLY A 97 -4.58 -9.40 0.92
N GLY A 98 -4.04 -10.29 0.08
CA GLY A 98 -3.85 -11.69 0.44
C GLY A 98 -2.71 -11.86 1.45
N TYR A 99 -1.80 -10.88 1.46
CA TYR A 99 -0.85 -10.64 2.52
C TYR A 99 -1.09 -9.25 3.14
N ASN A 100 -0.04 -8.47 3.38
CA ASN A 100 -0.13 -7.19 4.07
C ASN A 100 -0.64 -6.10 3.10
N ALA A 101 -1.27 -5.04 3.61
CA ALA A 101 -1.51 -3.87 2.77
C ALA A 101 -0.20 -3.11 2.52
N LEU A 102 0.54 -2.78 3.58
CA LEU A 102 1.90 -2.23 3.50
C LEU A 102 2.90 -3.14 4.22
N THR A 103 4.10 -3.29 3.64
CA THR A 103 5.25 -3.92 4.30
C THR A 103 6.47 -3.01 4.21
N PHE A 104 7.10 -2.71 5.34
CA PHE A 104 8.41 -2.06 5.39
C PHE A 104 9.44 -3.02 5.97
N ASN A 105 10.63 -3.07 5.38
CA ASN A 105 11.70 -3.99 5.80
C ASN A 105 13.11 -3.37 5.65
N GLY A 106 14.10 -3.97 6.31
CA GLY A 106 15.49 -3.53 6.31
C GLY A 106 15.66 -2.20 7.05
N THR A 107 16.14 -1.16 6.36
CA THR A 107 16.30 0.21 6.91
C THR A 107 15.27 1.20 6.34
N ALA A 108 14.13 0.69 5.85
CA ALA A 108 13.14 1.52 5.17
C ALA A 108 12.49 2.53 6.12
N THR A 109 12.09 3.67 5.56
CA THR A 109 11.40 4.75 6.30
C THR A 109 10.11 5.17 5.61
N GLY A 110 9.25 5.90 6.32
CA GLY A 110 7.99 6.34 5.74
C GLY A 110 7.04 7.06 6.70
N ASN A 111 6.17 7.89 6.14
CA ASN A 111 5.05 8.53 6.81
C ASN A 111 3.73 8.07 6.19
N ILE A 112 2.89 7.42 7.00
CA ILE A 112 1.59 6.89 6.57
C ILE A 112 0.52 7.74 7.25
N SER A 113 -0.29 8.47 6.46
CA SER A 113 -1.28 9.36 7.04
C SER A 113 -2.63 9.39 6.34
N ASN A 114 -3.72 9.50 7.10
CA ASN A 114 -5.08 9.62 6.54
C ASN A 114 -5.48 8.44 5.64
N CYS A 115 -4.97 7.23 5.93
CA CYS A 115 -5.22 6.03 5.14
C CYS A 115 -6.22 5.09 5.82
N ASN A 116 -6.86 4.24 5.01
CA ASN A 116 -7.70 3.14 5.49
C ASN A 116 -7.13 1.80 5.01
N PHE A 117 -7.05 0.82 5.91
CA PHE A 117 -6.54 -0.53 5.63
C PHE A 117 -7.61 -1.54 5.99
N ILE A 118 -8.25 -2.13 4.97
CA ILE A 118 -9.48 -2.90 5.12
C ILE A 118 -9.33 -4.31 4.55
N SER A 119 -9.68 -5.34 5.31
CA SER A 119 -9.72 -6.73 4.81
C SER A 119 -8.40 -7.23 4.19
N ASN A 120 -7.27 -6.88 4.81
CA ASN A 120 -5.95 -7.42 4.46
C ASN A 120 -5.55 -8.54 5.46
N LEU A 121 -4.40 -9.19 5.28
CA LEU A 121 -3.81 -10.03 6.33
C LEU A 121 -3.37 -9.18 7.51
N PHE A 122 -2.42 -8.29 7.26
CA PHE A 122 -2.06 -7.18 8.13
C PHE A 122 -2.34 -5.86 7.42
N GLY A 123 -2.79 -4.83 8.14
CA GLY A 123 -2.84 -3.49 7.55
C GLY A 123 -1.42 -2.98 7.23
N ILE A 124 -0.53 -2.99 8.23
CA ILE A 124 0.89 -2.67 8.06
C ILE A 124 1.74 -3.72 8.78
N GLN A 125 2.80 -4.19 8.14
CA GLN A 125 3.87 -4.94 8.80
C GLN A 125 5.19 -4.19 8.71
N ILE A 126 5.92 -4.14 9.83
CA ILE A 126 7.30 -3.62 9.86
C ILE A 126 8.27 -4.64 10.47
N MET A 127 9.51 -4.60 10.01
CA MET A 127 10.57 -5.54 10.38
C MET A 127 11.94 -4.85 10.43
N ASP A 128 12.95 -5.54 10.98
CA ASP A 128 14.35 -5.11 10.99
C ASP A 128 14.58 -3.72 11.61
N TYR A 129 15.29 -2.80 10.96
CA TYR A 129 15.64 -1.46 11.47
C TYR A 129 14.71 -0.37 10.95
N VAL A 130 13.51 -0.75 10.53
CA VAL A 130 12.51 0.18 9.99
C VAL A 130 12.12 1.21 11.04
N ASN A 131 11.93 2.44 10.56
CA ASN A 131 11.36 3.53 11.32
C ASN A 131 10.27 4.24 10.49
N ILE A 132 9.02 4.15 10.93
CA ILE A 132 7.88 4.82 10.29
C ILE A 132 7.00 5.56 11.30
N SER A 133 6.21 6.52 10.78
CA SER A 133 5.12 7.16 11.52
C SER A 133 3.75 6.80 10.92
N VAL A 134 2.74 6.60 11.77
CA VAL A 134 1.36 6.27 11.37
C VAL A 134 0.38 7.21 12.04
N LYS A 135 -0.35 7.99 11.24
CA LYS A 135 -1.24 9.04 11.75
C LYS A 135 -2.61 9.06 11.10
N ASN A 136 -3.66 9.22 11.91
CA ASN A 136 -5.04 9.36 11.44
C ASN A 136 -5.46 8.23 10.48
N CYS A 137 -5.05 7.00 10.79
CA CYS A 137 -5.32 5.84 9.96
C CYS A 137 -6.39 4.93 10.58
N ASN A 138 -7.10 4.20 9.74
CA ASN A 138 -8.10 3.22 10.17
C ASN A 138 -7.70 1.81 9.75
N PHE A 139 -7.77 0.86 10.67
CA PHE A 139 -7.42 -0.54 10.46
C PHE A 139 -8.63 -1.41 10.77
N ILE A 140 -9.24 -1.95 9.72
CA ILE A 140 -10.60 -2.49 9.74
C ILE A 140 -10.60 -3.91 9.20
N ASP A 141 -11.16 -4.85 9.96
CA ASP A 141 -11.45 -6.22 9.48
C ASP A 141 -10.23 -6.90 8.81
N ASN A 142 -9.00 -6.56 9.23
CA ASN A 142 -7.84 -7.28 8.74
C ASN A 142 -7.84 -8.65 9.41
N SER A 143 -7.63 -9.71 8.64
CA SER A 143 -7.82 -11.10 9.09
C SER A 143 -6.90 -11.49 10.25
N GLN A 144 -5.82 -10.75 10.48
CA GLN A 144 -5.01 -10.84 11.68
C GLN A 144 -4.91 -9.50 12.42
N TYR A 145 -3.87 -8.70 12.20
CA TYR A 145 -3.60 -7.47 12.94
C TYR A 145 -3.78 -6.24 12.04
N GLY A 146 -4.19 -5.11 12.60
CA GLY A 146 -4.10 -3.82 11.92
C GLY A 146 -2.64 -3.43 11.68
N ILE A 147 -1.79 -3.50 12.72
CA ILE A 147 -0.34 -3.31 12.59
C ILE A 147 0.41 -4.45 13.29
N ALA A 148 1.45 -4.98 12.64
CA ALA A 148 2.35 -5.99 13.16
C ALA A 148 3.82 -5.53 13.11
N VAL A 149 4.46 -5.46 14.28
CA VAL A 149 5.90 -5.25 14.43
C VAL A 149 6.56 -6.61 14.67
N ARG A 150 7.45 -7.02 13.76
CA ARG A 150 8.20 -8.29 13.87
C ARG A 150 9.67 -8.02 14.15
N GLY A 151 10.25 -8.84 15.03
CA GLY A 151 11.61 -8.61 15.54
C GLY A 151 11.69 -7.54 16.63
N THR A 152 12.92 -7.22 17.05
CA THR A 152 13.18 -6.40 18.26
C THR A 152 13.75 -5.01 17.97
N THR A 153 14.02 -4.70 16.71
CA THR A 153 14.72 -3.46 16.28
C THR A 153 13.81 -2.49 15.54
N ALA A 154 12.66 -2.97 15.05
CA ALA A 154 11.75 -2.15 14.26
C ALA A 154 11.02 -1.17 15.20
N THR A 155 10.90 0.08 14.78
CA THR A 155 10.33 1.14 15.60
C THR A 155 9.14 1.78 14.89
N LEU A 156 8.01 1.88 15.59
CA LEU A 156 6.92 2.77 15.24
C LEU A 156 7.14 4.05 16.04
N ASP A 157 7.73 5.06 15.42
CA ASP A 157 8.08 6.31 16.09
C ASP A 157 6.83 7.00 16.65
N GLU A 158 5.71 6.91 15.93
CA GLU A 158 4.42 7.42 16.38
C GLU A 158 3.25 6.63 15.79
N ILE A 159 2.28 6.28 16.65
CA ILE A 159 0.92 5.92 16.24
C ILE A 159 -0.04 6.93 16.87
N ASN A 160 -0.63 7.79 16.06
CA ASN A 160 -1.48 8.88 16.55
C ASN A 160 -2.83 8.95 15.84
N HIS A 161 -3.89 9.26 16.59
CA HIS A 161 -5.26 9.42 16.11
C HIS A 161 -5.75 8.28 15.21
N SER A 162 -5.24 7.06 15.42
CA SER A 162 -5.54 5.90 14.58
C SER A 162 -6.50 4.95 15.28
N ASN A 163 -7.39 4.32 14.51
CA ASN A 163 -8.47 3.49 15.02
C ASN A 163 -8.33 2.05 14.52
N PHE A 164 -8.66 1.09 15.38
CA PHE A 164 -8.56 -0.34 15.10
C PHE A 164 -9.85 -1.02 15.50
N TRP A 165 -10.50 -1.72 14.56
CA TRP A 165 -11.69 -2.50 14.89
C TRP A 165 -11.84 -3.71 13.98
N GLU A 166 -12.47 -4.76 14.53
CA GLU A 166 -12.81 -6.00 13.83
C GLU A 166 -11.61 -6.79 13.25
N ASN A 167 -10.37 -6.40 13.59
CA ASN A 167 -9.19 -7.19 13.22
C ASN A 167 -9.18 -8.55 13.92
N GLY A 168 -8.82 -9.60 13.20
CA GLY A 168 -9.04 -11.00 13.60
C GLY A 168 -8.21 -11.49 14.78
N LEU A 169 -7.06 -10.87 15.07
CA LEU A 169 -6.16 -11.23 16.16
C LEU A 169 -5.74 -10.01 17.01
N GLY A 170 -5.41 -10.28 18.29
CA GLY A 170 -4.87 -9.31 19.25
C GLY A 170 -5.91 -8.39 19.90
N CYS A 171 -5.74 -8.08 21.19
CA CYS A 171 -6.56 -7.08 21.87
C CYS A 171 -6.25 -5.70 21.28
N GLY A 172 -7.11 -5.19 20.39
CA GLY A 172 -6.97 -3.85 19.79
C GLY A 172 -6.28 -3.82 18.43
N GLY A 173 -6.10 -4.95 17.75
CA GLY A 173 -5.59 -4.95 16.36
C GLY A 173 -4.12 -4.55 16.20
N TYR A 174 -3.32 -4.64 17.26
CA TYR A 174 -1.90 -4.31 17.27
C TYR A 174 -1.08 -5.47 17.85
N ASN A 175 0.11 -5.72 17.30
CA ASN A 175 1.01 -6.78 17.76
C ASN A 175 2.49 -6.39 17.68
N GLU A 176 3.18 -6.50 18.82
CA GLU A 176 4.63 -6.31 18.95
C GLU A 176 5.35 -7.64 19.24
N ASN A 177 6.52 -7.84 18.63
CA ASN A 177 7.48 -8.90 18.96
C ASN A 177 6.99 -10.34 18.67
N CYS A 178 6.51 -10.63 17.46
CA CYS A 178 6.48 -12.03 16.98
C CYS A 178 7.68 -12.36 16.11
#